data_AF-A0A7S4ID49-F1
#
_entry.id   AF-A0A7S4ID49-F1
#
_cell.length_a   1.000
_cell.length_b   1.000
_cell.length_c   1.000
_cell.angle_alpha   90.00
_cell.angle_beta   90.00
_cell.angle_gamma   90.00
#
_symmetry.space_group_name_H-M   'P 1'
#
loop_
_entity.id
_entity.type
_entity.pdbx_description
1 polymer ?
#
loop_
_entity_poly.entity_id
_entity_poly.type
_entity_poly.pdbx_seq_one_letter_code
_entity_poly.pdbx_strand_id
1 'polypeptide(L)'
;LLSHGIASERRDYKGNHALHKLAGYGRRLTYVSKERKQKFEDILMLLSNENSGCSVDITNNDGNTLLMKMASKPFDFIEHLIEKGASIFQENRQGVCFATSAKSKLSERDFETFTQNYLQVLSKSAKSA
;
A
#
# COMPACT_ATOMS: atom_id res chain seq x y z
N LEU A 1 6.90 -13.00 -15.35
CA LEU A 1 5.72 -12.70 -14.51
C LEU A 1 5.25 -11.25 -14.72
N LEU A 2 6.07 -10.24 -14.41
CA LEU A 2 5.74 -8.83 -14.69
C LEU A 2 5.85 -8.46 -16.18
N SER A 3 6.87 -8.96 -16.88
CA SER A 3 7.09 -8.74 -18.32
C SER A 3 6.04 -9.32 -19.27
N HIS A 4 5.00 -9.96 -18.74
CA HIS A 4 3.94 -10.61 -19.54
C HIS A 4 2.54 -10.05 -19.22
N GLY A 5 2.42 -8.99 -18.40
CA GLY A 5 1.11 -8.37 -18.07
C GLY A 5 0.18 -9.25 -17.20
N ILE A 6 0.65 -10.37 -16.66
CA ILE A 6 -0.19 -11.41 -16.02
C ILE A 6 -0.48 -11.10 -14.53
N ALA A 7 0.26 -10.18 -13.90
CA ALA A 7 0.32 -10.07 -12.44
C ALA A 7 -0.84 -9.28 -11.79
N SER A 8 -1.49 -8.37 -12.51
CA SER A 8 -2.41 -7.40 -11.90
C SER A 8 -3.83 -7.89 -11.68
N GLU A 9 -4.38 -8.68 -12.62
CA GLU A 9 -5.80 -9.06 -12.62
C GLU A 9 -6.08 -10.39 -11.88
N ARG A 10 -5.08 -11.25 -11.68
CA ARG A 10 -5.29 -12.57 -11.07
C ARG A 10 -5.65 -12.42 -9.59
N ARG A 11 -6.85 -12.88 -9.25
CA ARG A 11 -7.39 -12.91 -7.88
C ARG A 11 -7.38 -14.33 -7.32
N ASP A 12 -7.11 -14.46 -6.02
CA ASP A 12 -7.41 -15.70 -5.31
C ASP A 12 -8.90 -15.78 -4.91
N TYR A 13 -9.30 -16.83 -4.20
CA TYR A 13 -10.68 -17.02 -3.75
C TYR A 13 -11.20 -15.93 -2.79
N LYS A 14 -10.30 -15.09 -2.22
CA LYS A 14 -10.64 -13.92 -1.39
C LYS A 14 -10.58 -12.61 -2.19
N GLY A 15 -10.37 -12.68 -3.51
CA GLY A 15 -10.22 -11.50 -4.34
C GLY A 15 -8.85 -10.84 -4.24
N ASN A 16 -7.88 -11.46 -3.57
CA ASN A 16 -6.57 -10.83 -3.39
C ASN A 16 -5.76 -10.91 -4.67
N HIS A 17 -5.38 -9.74 -5.18
CA HIS A 17 -4.34 -9.56 -6.18
C HIS A 17 -2.93 -9.80 -5.60
N ALA A 18 -1.92 -9.82 -6.47
CA ALA A 18 -0.52 -10.00 -6.07
C ALA A 18 -0.07 -8.98 -4.99
N LEU A 19 -0.45 -7.70 -5.14
CA LEU A 19 -0.16 -6.64 -4.18
C LEU A 19 -0.74 -6.92 -2.79
N HIS A 20 -1.99 -7.36 -2.71
CA HIS A 20 -2.64 -7.73 -1.43
C HIS A 20 -1.90 -8.85 -0.71
N LYS A 21 -1.42 -9.85 -1.44
CA LYS A 21 -0.65 -10.95 -0.87
C LYS A 21 0.67 -10.46 -0.31
N LEU A 22 1.39 -9.61 -1.05
CA LEU A 22 2.66 -9.01 -0.60
C LEU A 22 2.49 -8.25 0.72
N ALA A 23 1.44 -7.42 0.84
CA ALA A 23 1.16 -6.72 2.09
C ALA A 23 0.94 -7.67 3.27
N GLY A 24 0.30 -8.82 3.03
CA GLY A 24 0.14 -9.90 4.01
C GLY A 24 1.46 -10.55 4.44
N TYR A 25 2.38 -10.81 3.50
CA TYR A 25 3.70 -11.40 3.78
C TYR A 25 4.55 -10.51 4.68
N GLY A 26 4.42 -9.19 4.57
CA GLY A 26 5.28 -8.27 5.32
C GLY A 26 4.95 -8.17 6.82
N ARG A 27 3.94 -8.87 7.37
CA ARG A 27 3.68 -8.89 8.83
C ARG A 27 4.85 -9.48 9.63
N ARG A 28 5.80 -10.14 8.96
CA ARG A 28 6.98 -10.77 9.54
C ARG A 28 8.28 -10.00 9.27
N LEU A 29 8.19 -8.70 8.95
CA LEU A 29 9.38 -7.89 8.61
C LEU A 29 10.17 -7.39 9.82
N THR A 30 9.67 -7.56 11.05
CA THR A 30 10.36 -7.11 12.27
C THR A 30 11.61 -7.93 12.60
N TYR A 31 11.92 -9.00 11.85
CA TYR A 31 13.07 -9.90 12.08
C TYR A 31 13.74 -10.43 10.81
N VAL A 32 13.56 -9.78 9.64
CA VAL A 32 14.22 -10.25 8.41
C VAL A 32 15.50 -9.47 8.12
N SER A 33 16.46 -10.13 7.45
CA SER A 33 17.70 -9.51 7.00
C SER A 33 17.43 -8.28 6.11
N LYS A 34 18.39 -7.34 6.09
CA LYS A 34 18.37 -6.14 5.23
C LYS A 34 18.02 -6.47 3.77
N GLU A 35 18.54 -7.59 3.27
CA GLU A 35 18.29 -8.10 1.91
C GLU A 35 16.82 -8.46 1.65
N ARG A 36 16.13 -9.04 2.64
CA ARG A 36 14.71 -9.40 2.50
C ARG A 36 13.81 -8.17 2.57
N LYS A 37 14.19 -7.15 3.37
CA LYS A 37 13.54 -5.84 3.34
C LYS A 37 13.69 -5.26 1.93
N GLN A 38 14.92 -5.15 1.43
CA GLN A 38 15.21 -4.60 0.09
C GLN A 38 14.41 -5.31 -1.01
N LYS A 39 14.44 -6.64 -1.04
CA LYS A 39 13.70 -7.42 -2.04
C LYS A 39 12.19 -7.20 -1.98
N PHE A 40 11.65 -6.94 -0.79
CA PHE A 40 10.24 -6.57 -0.64
C PHE A 40 9.97 -5.18 -1.23
N GLU A 41 10.84 -4.21 -0.97
CA GLU A 41 10.74 -2.85 -1.55
C GLU A 41 10.80 -2.93 -3.07
N ASP A 42 11.77 -3.64 -3.62
CA ASP A 42 11.95 -3.81 -5.07
C ASP A 42 10.69 -4.39 -5.73
N ILE A 43 10.08 -5.40 -5.11
CA ILE A 43 8.86 -6.03 -5.65
C ILE A 43 7.66 -5.08 -5.56
N LEU A 44 7.50 -4.34 -4.46
CA LEU A 44 6.44 -3.33 -4.33
C LEU A 44 6.59 -2.21 -5.35
N MET A 45 7.81 -1.69 -5.52
CA MET A 45 8.13 -0.66 -6.51
C MET A 45 7.82 -1.15 -7.93
N LEU A 46 8.22 -2.37 -8.26
CA LEU A 46 7.95 -2.97 -9.57
C LEU A 46 6.46 -3.15 -9.85
N LEU A 47 5.68 -3.52 -8.83
CA LEU A 47 4.24 -3.75 -8.98
C LEU A 47 3.40 -2.48 -8.86
N SER A 48 3.89 -1.42 -8.22
CA SER A 48 3.18 -0.14 -8.10
C SER A 48 3.49 0.82 -9.25
N ASN A 49 4.35 0.40 -10.19
CA ASN A 49 4.65 1.15 -11.40
C ASN A 49 3.49 1.06 -12.41
N GLU A 50 3.23 2.12 -13.15
CA GLU A 50 2.17 2.23 -14.16
C GLU A 50 2.24 1.13 -15.24
N ASN A 51 3.47 0.71 -15.58
CA ASN A 51 3.71 -0.36 -16.55
C ASN A 51 3.38 -1.77 -16.02
N SER A 52 3.12 -1.93 -14.72
CA SER A 52 2.79 -3.23 -14.14
C SER A 52 1.34 -3.65 -14.40
N GLY A 53 0.49 -2.70 -14.81
CA GLY A 53 -0.96 -2.88 -14.94
C GLY A 53 -1.68 -3.04 -13.60
N CYS A 54 -1.01 -2.92 -12.45
CA CYS A 54 -1.64 -2.99 -11.14
C CYS A 54 -2.04 -1.58 -10.67
N SER A 55 -3.34 -1.36 -10.48
CA SER A 55 -3.81 -0.16 -9.78
C SER A 55 -3.52 -0.30 -8.26
N VAL A 56 -3.12 0.79 -7.62
CA VAL A 56 -2.86 0.83 -6.17
C VAL A 56 -4.13 0.82 -5.31
N ASP A 57 -5.27 1.20 -5.90
CA ASP A 57 -6.59 1.27 -5.27
C ASP A 57 -7.46 0.03 -5.51
N ILE A 58 -6.87 -1.03 -6.06
CA ILE A 58 -7.58 -2.31 -6.23
C ILE A 58 -8.06 -2.84 -4.88
N THR A 59 -9.27 -3.39 -4.87
CA THR A 59 -9.88 -3.97 -3.68
C THR A 59 -10.01 -5.49 -3.77
N ASN A 60 -9.90 -6.17 -2.63
CA ASN A 60 -10.23 -7.58 -2.50
C ASN A 60 -11.75 -7.78 -2.29
N ASN A 61 -12.21 -9.03 -2.08
CA ASN A 61 -13.65 -9.33 -1.92
C ASN A 61 -14.28 -8.67 -0.68
N ASP A 62 -13.48 -8.27 0.30
CA ASP A 62 -13.96 -7.54 1.49
C ASP A 62 -14.00 -6.01 1.25
N GLY A 63 -13.58 -5.54 0.07
CA GLY A 63 -13.37 -4.12 -0.21
C GLY A 63 -12.05 -3.58 0.36
N ASN A 64 -11.17 -4.42 0.91
CA ASN A 64 -9.90 -3.93 1.45
C ASN A 64 -8.98 -3.50 0.32
N THR A 65 -8.39 -2.31 0.43
CA THR A 65 -7.31 -1.84 -0.44
C THR A 65 -5.96 -2.37 0.04
N LEU A 66 -4.92 -2.19 -0.79
CA LEU A 66 -3.54 -2.48 -0.42
C LEU A 66 -3.12 -1.73 0.85
N LEU A 67 -3.40 -0.42 0.91
CA LEU A 67 -3.05 0.44 2.03
C LEU A 67 -3.64 -0.08 3.35
N MET A 68 -4.91 -0.50 3.38
CA MET A 68 -5.53 -1.05 4.59
C MET A 68 -4.79 -2.27 5.16
N LYS A 69 -4.21 -3.12 4.30
CA LYS A 69 -3.37 -4.25 4.73
C LYS A 69 -1.99 -3.81 5.23
N MET A 70 -1.52 -2.63 4.81
CA MET A 70 -0.22 -2.04 5.13
C MET A 70 -0.23 -1.09 6.34
N ALA A 71 -1.36 -0.86 7.02
CA ALA A 71 -1.49 0.08 8.15
C ALA A 71 -0.53 -0.16 9.35
N SER A 72 0.18 -1.29 9.39
CA SER A 72 1.17 -1.61 10.43
C SER A 72 2.58 -1.79 9.84
N LYS A 73 2.87 -1.17 8.71
CA LYS A 73 4.13 -1.27 7.96
C LYS A 73 4.92 0.03 8.08
N PRO A 74 6.24 0.01 7.81
CA PRO A 74 7.05 1.22 7.76
C PRO A 74 6.44 2.29 6.83
N PHE A 75 6.55 3.55 7.25
CA PHE A 75 5.96 4.71 6.58
C PHE A 75 6.47 4.90 5.15
N ASP A 76 7.74 4.58 4.88
CA ASP A 76 8.37 4.69 3.56
C ASP A 76 7.53 4.01 2.45
N PHE A 77 6.92 2.86 2.76
CA PHE A 77 6.08 2.14 1.78
C PHE A 77 4.72 2.81 1.55
N ILE A 78 4.18 3.41 2.61
CA ILE A 78 2.87 4.04 2.57
C ILE A 78 2.99 5.34 1.76
N GLU A 79 4.07 6.10 1.97
CA GLU A 79 4.39 7.31 1.19
C GLU A 79 4.52 7.00 -0.31
N HIS A 80 5.27 5.96 -0.69
CA HIS A 80 5.40 5.59 -2.10
C HIS A 80 4.05 5.26 -2.75
N LEU A 81 3.17 4.54 -2.05
CA LEU A 81 1.85 4.21 -2.58
C LEU A 81 0.96 5.45 -2.72
N ILE A 82 1.06 6.41 -1.80
CA ILE A 82 0.37 7.70 -1.88
C ILE A 82 0.87 8.52 -3.07
N GLU A 83 2.18 8.56 -3.32
CA GLU A 83 2.76 9.21 -4.51
C GLU A 83 2.21 8.62 -5.81
N LYS A 84 1.86 7.33 -5.79
CA LYS A 84 1.18 6.64 -6.90
C LYS A 84 -0.34 6.81 -6.91
N GLY A 85 -0.88 7.68 -6.06
CA GLY A 85 -2.29 8.05 -6.05
C GLY A 85 -3.17 7.20 -5.14
N ALA A 86 -2.60 6.35 -4.29
CA ALA A 86 -3.41 5.49 -3.43
C ALA A 86 -4.26 6.30 -2.43
N SER A 87 -5.55 5.96 -2.36
CA SER A 87 -6.51 6.63 -1.47
C SER A 87 -6.41 6.13 -0.03
N ILE A 88 -6.22 7.06 0.91
CA ILE A 88 -6.22 6.75 2.35
C ILE A 88 -7.64 6.73 2.97
N PHE A 89 -8.62 7.27 2.24
CA PHE A 89 -10.00 7.46 2.70
C PHE A 89 -11.02 6.52 2.06
N GLN A 90 -10.63 5.74 1.04
CA GLN A 90 -11.50 4.72 0.48
C GLN A 90 -11.89 3.72 1.57
N GLU A 91 -13.19 3.43 1.68
CA GLU A 91 -13.73 2.51 2.66
C GLU A 91 -13.91 1.10 2.08
N ASN A 92 -13.67 0.09 2.93
CA ASN A 92 -14.03 -1.28 2.63
C ASN A 92 -15.52 -1.54 2.93
N ARG A 93 -15.97 -2.79 2.77
CA ARG A 93 -17.38 -3.17 3.01
C ARG A 93 -17.81 -3.05 4.48
N GLN A 94 -16.88 -2.81 5.40
CA GLN A 94 -17.14 -2.59 6.82
C GLN A 94 -17.06 -1.09 7.21
N GLY A 95 -16.91 -0.18 6.25
CA GLY A 95 -16.73 1.26 6.53
C GLY A 95 -15.35 1.60 7.11
N VAL A 96 -14.36 0.71 6.96
CA VAL A 96 -12.99 0.92 7.44
C VAL A 96 -12.13 1.42 6.29
N CYS A 97 -11.37 2.49 6.52
CA CYS A 97 -10.35 3.01 5.60
C CYS A 97 -8.95 2.87 6.20
N PHE A 98 -7.92 3.24 5.43
CA PHE A 98 -6.56 3.25 5.94
C PHE A 98 -6.41 4.21 7.11
N ALA A 99 -6.94 5.43 7.00
CA ALA A 99 -6.81 6.46 8.03
C ALA A 99 -7.37 6.01 9.39
N THR A 100 -8.56 5.38 9.41
CA THR A 100 -9.15 4.85 10.65
C THR A 100 -8.35 3.69 11.23
N SER A 101 -7.85 2.79 10.37
CA SER A 101 -6.98 1.68 10.79
C SER A 101 -5.62 2.13 11.31
N ALA A 102 -5.04 3.18 10.71
CA ALA A 102 -3.76 3.75 11.09
C ALA A 102 -3.88 4.47 12.44
N LYS A 103 -4.92 5.29 12.62
CA LYS A 103 -5.20 5.98 13.88
C LYS A 103 -5.38 5.03 15.07
N SER A 104 -5.95 3.85 14.86
CA SER A 104 -6.13 2.87 15.93
C SER A 104 -4.86 2.06 16.27
N LYS A 105 -3.82 2.13 15.43
CA LYS A 105 -2.61 1.30 15.53
C LYS A 105 -1.33 2.08 15.81
N LEU A 106 -1.28 3.33 15.35
CA LEU A 106 -0.15 4.23 15.50
C LEU A 106 -0.31 5.07 16.77
N SER A 107 0.81 5.57 17.30
CA SER A 107 0.75 6.64 18.28
C SER A 107 0.19 7.91 17.63
N GLU A 108 -0.39 8.81 18.43
CA GLU A 108 -0.89 10.10 17.95
C GLU A 108 0.19 10.88 17.19
N ARG A 109 1.41 10.90 17.72
CA ARG A 109 2.58 11.54 17.10
C ARG A 109 2.92 10.94 15.73
N ASP A 110 2.91 9.62 15.62
CA ASP A 110 3.24 8.95 14.35
C ASP A 110 2.15 9.16 13.31
N PHE A 111 0.88 9.14 13.73
CA PHE A 111 -0.26 9.43 12.85
C PHE A 111 -0.25 10.89 12.36
N GLU A 112 0.09 11.84 13.22
CA GLU A 112 0.23 13.24 12.84
C GLU A 112 1.41 13.45 11.87
N THR A 113 2.56 12.85 12.16
CA THR A 113 3.74 12.87 11.27
C THR A 113 3.37 12.31 9.90
N PHE A 114 2.68 11.17 9.86
CA PHE A 114 2.18 10.58 8.63
C PHE A 114 1.25 11.52 7.86
N THR A 115 0.32 12.19 8.56
CA THR A 115 -0.65 13.10 7.93
C THR A 115 0.04 14.33 7.34
N GLN A 116 1.05 14.87 8.03
CA GLN A 116 1.88 15.96 7.52
C GLN A 116 2.65 15.54 6.26
N ASN A 117 3.27 14.36 6.28
CA ASN A 117 3.97 13.82 5.11
C ASN A 117 3.00 13.58 3.94
N TYR A 118 1.81 13.05 4.20
CA TYR A 118 0.74 12.88 3.22
C TYR A 118 0.37 14.20 2.53
N LEU A 119 0.12 15.27 3.31
CA LEU A 119 -0.18 16.59 2.75
C LEU A 119 1.00 17.16 1.94
N GLN A 120 2.22 16.93 2.40
CA GLN A 120 3.41 17.36 1.68
C GLN A 120 3.54 16.65 0.32
N VAL A 121 3.31 15.33 0.28
CA VAL A 121 3.34 14.53 -0.96
C VAL A 121 2.29 15.04 -1.96
N LEU A 122 1.05 15.26 -1.51
CA LEU A 122 -0.02 15.81 -2.37
C LEU A 122 0.32 17.20 -2.92
N SER A 123 0.95 18.05 -2.10
CA SER A 123 1.36 19.39 -2.53
C SER A 123 2.47 19.37 -3.59
N LYS A 124 3.30 18.33 -3.60
CA LYS A 124 4.38 18.14 -4.59
C LYS A 124 3.82 17.58 -5.88
N SER A 125 2.96 16.57 -5.81
CA SER A 125 2.35 15.95 -6.99
C SER A 125 1.48 16.94 -7.79
N ALA A 126 0.80 17.87 -7.10
CA ALA A 126 0.02 18.94 -7.72
C ALA A 126 0.86 20.02 -8.45
N LYS A 127 2.19 20.09 -8.19
CA LYS A 127 3.10 21.02 -8.87
C LYS A 127 3.83 20.40 -10.07
N SER A 128 3.74 19.08 -10.21
CA SER A 128 4.40 18.31 -11.26
C SER A 128 3.46 17.84 -12.37
N ALA A 129 2.17 18.22 -12.32
CA ALA A 129 1.14 17.99 -13.33
C ALA A 129 0.82 19.29 -14.08
#